data_AF-A0A8I6XHV9-F1
#
_entry.id   AF-A0A8I6XHV9-F1
#
_cell.length_a   1.000
_cell.length_b   1.000
_cell.length_c   1.000
_cell.angle_alpha   90.00
_cell.angle_beta   90.00
_cell.angle_gamma   90.00
#
_symmetry.space_group_name_H-M   'P 1'
#
loop_
_entity.id
_entity.type
_entity.pdbx_description
1 polymer ?
#
loop_
_entity_poly.entity_id
_entity_poly.type
_entity_poly.pdbx_seq_one_letter_code
_entity_poly.pdbx_strand_id
1 'polypeptide(L)' 'MCLLLLIMPLLLLPGSQGMTCRELSKTYTSPNCAAERCMEHCQTEGNDNGVCEGSYFDPYKAFCFCNNRC' A
#
# COMPACT_ATOMS: atom_id res chain seq x y z
N MET A 1 35.83 -26.50 19.18
CA MET A 1 34.39 -26.68 18.94
C MET A 1 33.62 -25.46 19.46
N CYS A 2 33.73 -24.29 18.80
CA CYS A 2 32.96 -23.07 19.17
C CYS A 2 32.56 -22.17 17.99
N LEU A 3 32.92 -22.50 16.73
CA LEU A 3 32.69 -21.62 15.59
C LEU A 3 31.28 -21.71 14.99
N LEU A 4 30.51 -22.75 15.31
CA LEU A 4 29.17 -22.97 14.75
C LEU A 4 28.07 -22.07 15.34
N LEU A 5 28.32 -21.41 16.48
CA LEU A 5 27.32 -20.56 17.15
C LEU A 5 27.23 -19.14 16.56
N LEU A 6 28.20 -18.72 15.74
CA LEU A 6 28.27 -17.37 15.17
C LEU A 6 27.50 -17.21 13.85
N ILE A 7 26.88 -18.28 13.33
CA ILE A 7 26.22 -18.27 12.01
C ILE A 7 24.72 -17.94 12.10
N MET A 8 24.13 -18.00 13.30
CA MET A 8 22.71 -17.75 13.53
C MET A 8 22.24 -16.28 13.39
N PRO A 9 23.07 -15.21 13.56
CA PRO A 9 22.55 -13.85 13.46
C PRO A 9 22.40 -13.36 12.01
N LEU A 10 22.95 -14.07 11.01
CA LEU A 10 22.88 -13.64 9.61
C LEU A 10 21.54 -13.91 8.92
N LEU A 11 20.62 -14.66 9.54
CA LEU A 11 19.31 -14.99 8.95
C LEU A 11 18.18 -14.02 9.34
N LEU A 12 18.47 -13.06 10.22
CA LEU A 12 17.50 -12.02 10.60
C LEU A 12 17.67 -10.78 9.69
N LEU A 13 17.62 -10.97 8.37
CA LEU A 13 17.28 -9.83 7.52
C LEU A 13 15.81 -9.51 7.81
N PRO A 14 15.46 -8.28 8.21
CA PRO A 14 14.06 -7.88 8.26
C PRO A 14 13.51 -8.14 6.87
N GLY A 15 12.50 -9.02 6.79
CA GLY A 15 11.88 -9.39 5.52
C GLY A 15 11.62 -8.11 4.75
N SER A 16 12.18 -8.01 3.54
CA SER A 16 11.95 -6.89 2.65
C SER A 16 10.45 -6.79 2.47
N GLN A 17 9.80 -5.89 3.20
CA GLN A 17 8.44 -5.49 2.89
C GLN A 17 8.53 -5.04 1.44
N GLY A 18 7.93 -5.83 0.54
CA GLY A 18 7.98 -5.57 -0.90
C GLY A 18 7.64 -4.11 -1.14
N MET A 19 8.31 -3.48 -2.10
CA MET A 19 8.11 -2.07 -2.33
C MET A 19 6.67 -1.87 -2.78
N THR A 20 5.82 -1.24 -1.98
CA THR A 20 4.47 -0.92 -2.43
C THR A 20 4.54 0.37 -3.22
N CYS A 21 4.23 0.31 -4.52
CA CYS A 21 3.95 1.51 -5.29
C CYS A 21 2.55 2.00 -4.97
N ARG A 22 2.42 3.32 -4.94
CA ARG A 22 1.17 4.01 -4.62
C ARG A 22 0.85 4.99 -5.75
N GLU A 23 -0.32 4.80 -6.36
CA GLU A 23 -0.80 5.66 -7.45
C GLU A 23 -2.19 6.20 -7.12
N LEU A 24 -2.51 7.39 -7.64
CA LEU A 24 -3.88 7.91 -7.57
C LEU A 24 -4.79 7.07 -8.46
N SER A 25 -5.97 6.69 -7.97
CA SER A 25 -6.97 6.03 -8.84
C SER A 25 -7.35 6.98 -9.97
N LYS A 26 -7.32 6.47 -11.21
CA LYS A 26 -7.55 7.28 -12.42
C LYS A 26 -9.02 7.58 -12.64
N THR A 27 -9.91 6.73 -12.15
CA THR A 27 -11.33 6.79 -12.47
C THR A 27 -12.25 6.91 -11.25
N TYR A 28 -11.74 6.75 -10.03
CA TYR A 28 -12.51 6.99 -8.81
C TYR A 28 -12.59 8.49 -8.49
N THR A 29 -13.75 9.11 -8.76
CA THR A 29 -13.96 10.57 -8.62
C THR A 29 -14.90 10.97 -7.47
N SER A 30 -15.27 10.02 -6.60
CA SER A 30 -16.21 10.31 -5.52
C SER A 30 -15.58 11.24 -4.47
N PRO A 31 -16.21 12.38 -4.13
CA PRO A 31 -15.65 13.34 -3.17
C PRO A 31 -15.58 12.77 -1.74
N ASN A 32 -16.54 11.90 -1.41
CA ASN A 32 -16.53 11.12 -0.18
C ASN A 32 -15.97 9.73 -0.51
N CYS A 33 -14.65 9.62 -0.51
CA CYS A 33 -13.97 8.35 -0.69
C CYS A 33 -14.43 7.35 0.38
N ALA A 34 -14.97 6.22 -0.06
CA ALA A 34 -15.39 5.13 0.82
C ALA A 34 -14.36 4.01 0.67
N ALA A 35 -13.76 3.59 1.78
CA ALA A 35 -12.60 2.69 1.77
C ALA A 35 -12.87 1.37 1.01
N GLU A 36 -14.02 0.73 1.26
CA GLU A 36 -14.41 -0.51 0.58
C GLU A 36 -14.57 -0.31 -0.94
N ARG A 37 -15.33 0.71 -1.36
CA ARG A 37 -15.51 1.03 -2.78
C ARG A 37 -14.21 1.40 -3.47
N CYS A 38 -13.32 2.12 -2.79
CA CYS A 38 -11.98 2.45 -3.30
C CYS A 38 -11.14 1.18 -3.50
N MET A 39 -11.17 0.25 -2.54
CA MET A 39 -10.45 -1.02 -2.63
C MET A 39 -10.96 -1.88 -3.79
N GLU A 40 -12.27 -2.10 -3.88
CA GLU A 40 -12.89 -2.87 -4.96
C GLU A 40 -12.59 -2.27 -6.34
N HIS A 41 -12.62 -0.94 -6.43
CA HIS A 41 -12.30 -0.21 -7.65
C HIS A 41 -10.82 -0.40 -8.05
N CYS A 42 -9.90 -0.23 -7.11
CA CYS A 42 -8.47 -0.46 -7.35
C CYS A 42 -8.15 -1.90 -7.77
N GLN A 43 -8.85 -2.89 -7.21
CA GLN A 43 -8.74 -4.30 -7.61
C GLN A 43 -9.25 -4.53 -9.03
N THR A 44 -10.33 -3.85 -9.41
CA THR A 44 -10.84 -3.85 -10.80
C THR A 44 -9.83 -3.22 -11.77
N GLU A 45 -9.08 -2.21 -11.32
CA GLU A 45 -7.97 -1.60 -12.08
C GLU A 45 -6.69 -2.47 -12.10
N GLY A 46 -6.67 -3.62 -11.41
CA GLY A 46 -5.54 -4.56 -11.39
C GLY A 46 -4.51 -4.33 -10.27
N ASN A 47 -4.87 -3.54 -9.25
CA ASN A 47 -4.03 -3.29 -8.09
C ASN A 47 -4.37 -4.24 -6.93
N ASP A 48 -3.43 -4.41 -5.99
CA ASP A 48 -3.60 -5.30 -4.84
C ASP A 48 -4.63 -4.76 -3.84
N ASN A 49 -4.62 -3.45 -3.58
CA ASN A 49 -5.57 -2.81 -2.68
C ASN A 49 -5.80 -1.32 -3.02
N GLY A 50 -6.67 -0.66 -2.25
CA GLY A 50 -6.90 0.78 -2.31
C GLY A 50 -7.12 1.39 -0.93
N VAL A 51 -6.72 2.66 -0.77
CA VAL A 51 -6.87 3.44 0.46
C VAL A 51 -7.42 4.84 0.17
N CYS A 52 -8.30 5.31 1.03
CA CYS A 52 -8.77 6.70 1.00
C CYS A 52 -7.85 7.58 1.85
N GLU A 53 -7.35 8.67 1.29
CA GLU A 53 -6.52 9.63 2.01
C GLU A 53 -7.02 11.06 1.79
N GLY A 54 -7.08 11.84 2.86
CA GLY A 54 -7.54 13.21 2.84
C GLY A 54 -6.64 14.13 2.02
N SER A 55 -7.23 15.12 1.36
CA SER A 55 -6.48 16.19 0.71
C SER A 55 -5.89 17.12 1.75
N TYR A 56 -4.60 17.42 1.63
CA TYR A 56 -3.95 18.46 2.44
C TYR A 56 -4.57 19.85 2.19
N PHE A 57 -5.04 20.10 0.97
CA PHE A 57 -5.58 21.41 0.55
C PHE A 57 -7.08 21.58 0.87
N ASP A 58 -7.82 20.48 0.98
CA ASP A 58 -9.27 20.50 1.18
C ASP A 58 -9.66 19.39 2.18
N PRO A 59 -9.88 19.71 3.46
CA PRO A 59 -10.12 18.71 4.50
C PRO A 59 -11.43 17.93 4.31
N TYR A 60 -12.31 18.38 3.40
CA TYR A 60 -13.56 17.69 3.07
C TYR A 60 -13.44 16.75 1.87
N LYS A 61 -12.26 16.70 1.21
CA LYS A 61 -12.00 15.78 0.10
C LYS A 61 -11.07 14.67 0.54
N ALA A 62 -11.42 13.46 0.16
CA ALA A 62 -10.51 12.32 0.21
C ALA A 62 -10.36 11.74 -1.18
N PHE A 63 -9.14 11.32 -1.52
CA PHE A 63 -8.81 10.68 -2.77
C PHE A 63 -8.57 9.20 -2.57
N CYS A 64 -8.95 8.40 -3.56
CA CYS A 64 -8.64 6.98 -3.61
C CYS A 64 -7.25 6.79 -4.21
N PHE A 65 -6.38 6.10 -3.48
CA PHE A 65 -5.06 5.68 -3.94
C PHE A 65 -5.02 4.17 -4.05
N CYS A 66 -4.56 3.66 -5.17
CA CYS A 66 -4.35 2.24 -5.40
C CYS A 66 -2.90 1.88 -5.04
N ASN A 67 -2.73 0.78 -4.31
CA ASN A 67 -1.40 0.25 -4.01
C ASN A 67 -1.20 -1.07 -4.73
N ASN A 68 0.00 -1.23 -5.29
CA ASN A 68 0.41 -2.45 -5.94
C ASN A 68 1.84 -2.83 -5.53
N ARG A 69 2.18 -4.10 -5.68
CA ARG A 69 3.57 -4.55 -5.51
C ARG A 69 4.44 -4.06 -6.66
N CYS A 70 5.55 -3.46 -6.27
CA CYS A 70 6.76 -3.23 -7.05
C CYS A 70 7.90 -4.01 -6.37
#